data_AF-A0A356J044-F1
#
_entry.id   AF-A0A356J044-F1
#
_cell.length_a   1.000
_cell.length_b   1.000
_cell.length_c   1.000
_cell.angle_alpha   90.00
_cell.angle_beta   90.00
_cell.angle_gamma   90.00
#
_symmetry.space_group_name_H-M   'P 1'
#
loop_
_entity.id
_entity.type
_entity.pdbx_description
1 polymer ?
#
loop_
_entity_poly.entity_id
_entity_poly.type
_entity_poly.pdbx_seq_one_letter_code
_entity_poly.pdbx_strand_id
1 'polypeptide(L)'
;MRMRVWIILTGWLLFVPASGYAGEVDALYAKALQAARAGRVDFVFMYCNQIDREYPRSRYREQVLFAKGEYFYELPAHALAKEAFEKVLEEYPQSPAKLFVLSYLHKIAEAEGKAESIERFRKEILTLRQVGLVFKETKEYNYSSPFYRSYRAVFYIDKVEFYRGGELFAAVSQ
;
A
#
# COMPACT_ATOMS: atom_id res chain seq x y z
N MET A 1 -55.14 27.45 31.54
CA MET A 1 -53.87 28.20 31.69
C MET A 1 -52.71 27.22 31.47
N ARG A 2 -51.94 27.47 30.39
CA ARG A 2 -50.51 27.16 30.10
C ARG A 2 -49.81 26.14 31.03
N MET A 3 -49.09 25.14 30.52
CA MET A 3 -47.75 25.37 29.97
C MET A 3 -47.26 24.21 29.07
N ARG A 4 -46.61 24.58 27.96
CA ARG A 4 -46.04 23.70 26.93
C ARG A 4 -44.78 23.00 27.43
N VAL A 5 -44.69 21.68 27.25
CA VAL A 5 -43.44 20.92 27.35
C VAL A 5 -42.74 20.99 26.00
N TRP A 6 -41.62 21.69 25.94
CA TRP A 6 -40.74 21.71 24.76
C TRP A 6 -39.57 20.78 25.05
N ILE A 7 -39.58 19.60 24.43
CA ILE A 7 -38.44 18.68 24.39
C ILE A 7 -37.50 19.19 23.31
N ILE A 8 -36.50 20.00 23.69
CA ILE A 8 -35.33 20.21 22.85
C ILE A 8 -34.26 19.22 23.32
N LEU A 9 -34.26 18.04 22.71
CA LEU A 9 -33.18 17.07 22.79
C LEU A 9 -32.26 17.33 21.59
N THR A 10 -31.64 18.50 21.52
CA THR A 10 -30.59 18.76 20.53
C THR A 10 -29.30 18.18 21.04
N GLY A 11 -28.91 17.07 20.42
CA GLY A 11 -27.73 16.30 20.73
C GLY A 11 -26.49 17.17 20.87
N TRP A 12 -25.84 17.01 22.01
CA TRP A 12 -24.41 17.25 22.13
C TRP A 12 -23.71 16.25 21.21
N LEU A 13 -23.49 16.69 19.98
CA LEU A 13 -22.53 16.10 19.07
C LEU A 13 -21.17 16.14 19.81
N LEU A 14 -20.70 14.99 20.25
CA LEU A 14 -19.35 14.79 20.77
C LEU A 14 -18.36 15.22 19.69
N PHE A 15 -17.95 16.48 19.73
CA PHE A 15 -16.85 17.02 18.95
C PHE A 15 -15.56 16.54 19.63
N VAL A 16 -15.21 15.26 19.40
CA VAL A 16 -13.90 14.74 19.77
C VAL A 16 -12.86 15.50 18.95
N PRO A 17 -11.85 16.14 19.55
CA PRO A 17 -10.86 16.89 18.81
C PRO A 17 -9.99 15.92 18.01
N ALA A 18 -10.26 15.80 16.71
CA ALA A 18 -9.42 15.06 15.76
C ALA A 18 -7.98 15.60 15.70
N SER A 19 -7.74 16.81 16.22
CA SER A 19 -6.47 17.54 16.19
C SER A 19 -5.34 16.85 16.96
N GLY A 20 -5.64 16.13 18.05
CA GLY A 20 -4.62 15.46 18.87
C GLY A 20 -4.01 14.23 18.20
N TYR A 21 -4.86 13.42 17.54
CA TYR A 21 -4.46 12.18 16.88
C TYR A 21 -3.56 12.42 15.65
N ALA A 22 -3.75 13.54 14.95
CA ALA A 22 -2.98 13.86 13.75
C ALA A 22 -1.49 14.11 14.07
N GLY A 23 -1.18 14.80 15.16
CA GLY A 23 0.22 15.08 15.55
C GLY A 23 0.98 13.83 16.00
N GLU A 24 0.30 12.92 16.71
CA GLU A 24 0.91 11.68 17.20
C GLU A 24 1.24 10.70 16.07
N VAL A 25 0.31 10.51 15.12
CA VAL A 25 0.55 9.61 13.98
C VAL A 25 1.66 10.14 13.07
N ASP A 26 1.76 11.46 12.90
CA ASP A 26 2.86 12.09 12.16
C ASP A 26 4.21 11.83 12.83
N ALA A 27 4.27 11.92 14.16
CA ALA A 27 5.49 11.62 14.91
C ALA A 27 5.89 10.13 14.82
N LEU A 28 4.92 9.22 14.87
CA LEU A 28 5.17 7.78 14.66
C LEU A 28 5.68 7.50 13.25
N TYR A 29 5.07 8.11 12.24
CA TYR A 29 5.50 7.92 10.86
C TYR A 29 6.89 8.51 10.62
N ALA A 30 7.21 9.66 11.21
CA ALA A 30 8.56 10.24 11.17
C ALA A 30 9.61 9.31 11.80
N LYS A 31 9.28 8.63 12.92
CA LYS A 31 10.16 7.61 13.52
C LYS A 31 10.36 6.41 12.60
N ALA A 32 9.31 5.96 11.90
CA ALA A 32 9.42 4.90 10.90
C ALA A 32 10.40 5.31 9.78
N LEU A 33 10.28 6.52 9.24
CA LEU A 33 11.21 7.02 8.22
C LEU A 33 12.65 7.16 8.75
N GLN A 34 12.83 7.63 9.98
CA GLN A 34 14.16 7.71 10.59
C GLN A 34 14.79 6.31 10.76
N ALA A 35 14.01 5.32 11.20
CA ALA A 35 14.45 3.94 11.30
C ALA A 35 14.83 3.37 9.93
N ALA A 36 14.05 3.67 8.90
CA ALA A 36 14.32 3.24 7.54
C ALA A 36 15.63 3.83 6.99
N ARG A 37 15.90 5.13 7.22
CA ARG A 37 17.19 5.77 6.88
C ARG A 37 18.37 5.13 7.60
N ALA A 38 18.15 4.60 8.80
CA ALA A 38 19.15 3.89 9.58
C ALA A 38 19.27 2.39 9.20
N GLY A 39 18.55 1.92 8.17
CA GLY A 39 18.53 0.51 7.76
C GLY A 39 17.86 -0.44 8.75
N ARG A 40 17.12 0.10 9.74
CA ARG A 40 16.51 -0.68 10.83
C ARG A 40 15.10 -1.13 10.46
N VAL A 41 15.00 -2.11 9.57
CA VAL A 41 13.75 -2.64 8.99
C VAL A 41 12.73 -3.03 10.06
N ASP A 42 13.13 -3.76 11.11
CA ASP A 42 12.20 -4.21 12.17
C ASP A 42 11.55 -3.05 12.92
N PHE A 43 12.28 -1.94 13.12
CA PHE A 43 11.75 -0.75 13.76
C PHE A 43 10.77 0.00 12.86
N VAL A 44 10.99 0.01 11.54
CA VAL A 44 9.99 0.55 10.59
C VAL A 44 8.69 -0.24 10.73
N PHE A 45 8.76 -1.57 10.70
CA PHE A 45 7.59 -2.42 10.88
C PHE A 45 6.91 -2.18 12.24
N MET A 46 7.68 -2.08 13.32
CA MET A 46 7.15 -1.79 14.66
C MET A 46 6.32 -0.50 14.67
N TYR A 47 6.86 0.60 14.14
CA TYR A 47 6.13 1.87 14.08
C TYR A 47 4.93 1.81 13.13
N CYS A 48 5.07 1.20 11.95
CA CYS A 48 3.97 1.01 11.01
C CYS A 48 2.84 0.17 11.64
N ASN A 49 3.17 -0.89 12.37
CA ASN A 49 2.19 -1.74 13.03
C ASN A 49 1.48 -1.01 14.19
N GLN A 50 2.18 -0.12 14.90
CA GLN A 50 1.55 0.75 15.87
C GLN A 50 0.56 1.71 15.20
N ILE A 51 0.96 2.35 14.09
CA ILE A 51 0.07 3.23 13.32
C ILE A 51 -1.16 2.47 12.83
N ASP A 52 -0.98 1.26 12.33
CA ASP A 52 -2.06 0.40 11.83
C ASP A 52 -3.11 0.08 12.91
N ARG A 53 -2.64 -0.17 14.14
CA ARG A 53 -3.50 -0.53 15.28
C ARG A 53 -4.21 0.68 15.89
N GLU A 54 -3.49 1.78 16.08
CA GLU A 54 -3.97 2.94 16.85
C GLU A 54 -4.60 4.01 15.94
N TYR A 55 -4.17 4.10 14.68
CA TYR A 55 -4.61 5.09 13.71
C TYR A 55 -4.94 4.46 12.34
N PRO A 56 -5.85 3.46 12.26
CA PRO A 56 -6.14 2.68 11.06
C PRO A 56 -6.72 3.51 9.89
N ARG A 57 -7.22 4.72 10.16
CA ARG A 57 -7.74 5.66 9.14
C ARG A 57 -6.82 6.84 8.89
N SER A 58 -5.55 6.75 9.32
CA SER A 58 -4.58 7.81 9.11
C SER A 58 -4.25 7.99 7.64
N ARG A 59 -3.73 9.18 7.29
CA ARG A 59 -3.24 9.47 5.93
C ARG A 59 -2.10 8.55 5.46
N TYR A 60 -1.47 7.82 6.38
CA TYR A 60 -0.36 6.91 6.09
C TYR A 60 -0.80 5.46 5.88
N ARG A 61 -2.11 5.19 5.92
CA ARG A 61 -2.65 3.82 5.92
C ARG A 61 -2.22 3.02 4.68
N GLU A 62 -2.22 3.62 3.48
CA GLU A 62 -1.70 2.96 2.27
C GLU A 62 -0.22 2.56 2.43
N GLN A 63 0.61 3.51 2.86
CA GLN A 63 2.06 3.30 3.02
C GLN A 63 2.36 2.27 4.11
N VAL A 64 1.60 2.29 5.21
CA VAL A 64 1.69 1.33 6.31
C VAL A 64 1.32 -0.08 5.84
N LEU A 65 0.23 -0.24 5.08
CA LEU A 65 -0.16 -1.52 4.51
C LEU A 65 0.92 -2.05 3.54
N PHE A 66 1.42 -1.19 2.66
CA PHE A 66 2.49 -1.56 1.73
C PHE A 66 3.76 -2.00 2.47
N ALA A 67 4.19 -1.25 3.48
CA ALA A 67 5.36 -1.59 4.30
C ALA A 67 5.16 -2.91 5.07
N LYS A 68 3.97 -3.16 5.62
CA LYS A 68 3.68 -4.45 6.26
C LYS A 68 3.76 -5.60 5.25
N GLY A 69 3.21 -5.42 4.05
CA GLY A 69 3.30 -6.38 2.95
C GLY A 69 4.75 -6.70 2.57
N GLU A 70 5.58 -5.67 2.37
CA GLU A 70 7.02 -5.83 2.10
C GLU A 70 7.73 -6.59 3.22
N TYR A 71 7.49 -6.19 4.47
CA TYR A 71 8.13 -6.82 5.62
C TYR A 71 7.81 -8.32 5.70
N PHE A 72 6.54 -8.68 5.55
CA PHE A 72 6.13 -10.09 5.56
C PHE A 72 6.61 -10.86 4.34
N TYR A 73 6.74 -10.21 3.18
CA TYR A 73 7.32 -10.83 1.99
C TYR A 73 8.80 -11.19 2.21
N GLU A 74 9.57 -10.34 2.87
CA GLU A 74 10.98 -10.62 3.22
C GLU A 74 11.11 -11.70 4.32
N LEU A 75 10.08 -11.91 5.15
CA LEU A 75 10.00 -12.96 6.19
C LEU A 75 9.37 -14.29 5.71
N PRO A 76 9.49 -14.62 4.42
CA PRO A 76 8.64 -15.54 3.64
C PRO A 76 7.20 -15.80 4.13
N ALA A 77 6.58 -14.84 4.82
CA ALA A 77 5.26 -14.98 5.42
C ALA A 77 4.19 -14.60 4.38
N HIS A 78 4.12 -15.37 3.29
CA HIS A 78 3.33 -15.08 2.10
C HIS A 78 1.84 -14.80 2.38
N ALA A 79 1.24 -15.50 3.33
CA ALA A 79 -0.16 -15.29 3.70
C ALA A 79 -0.39 -13.88 4.30
N LEU A 80 0.47 -13.45 5.21
CA LEU A 80 0.38 -12.12 5.85
C LEU A 80 0.75 -11.01 4.86
N ALA A 81 1.74 -11.27 3.98
CA ALA A 81 2.09 -10.35 2.91
C ALA A 81 0.90 -10.12 1.97
N LYS A 82 0.24 -11.20 1.54
CA LYS A 82 -0.97 -11.15 0.72
C LYS A 82 -2.08 -10.34 1.37
N GLU A 83 -2.39 -10.63 2.63
CA GLU A 83 -3.45 -9.91 3.36
C GLU A 83 -3.21 -8.39 3.37
N ALA A 84 -1.97 -7.97 3.66
CA ALA A 84 -1.61 -6.55 3.68
C ALA A 84 -1.71 -5.92 2.29
N PHE A 85 -1.24 -6.63 1.27
CA PHE A 85 -1.26 -6.17 -0.12
C PHE A 85 -2.66 -6.12 -0.73
N GLU A 86 -3.51 -7.12 -0.47
CA GLU A 86 -4.90 -7.14 -0.93
C GLU A 86 -5.68 -5.95 -0.35
N LYS A 87 -5.46 -5.59 0.92
CA LYS A 87 -6.02 -4.35 1.50
C LYS A 87 -5.58 -3.08 0.77
N VAL A 88 -4.35 -3.01 0.24
CA VAL A 88 -3.95 -1.86 -0.58
C VAL A 88 -4.78 -1.79 -1.87
N LEU A 89 -5.03 -2.94 -2.52
CA LEU A 89 -5.84 -2.98 -3.73
C LEU A 89 -7.31 -2.62 -3.47
N GLU A 90 -7.85 -3.03 -2.32
CA GLU A 90 -9.23 -2.78 -1.90
C GLU A 90 -9.44 -1.33 -1.44
N GLU A 91 -8.59 -0.83 -0.54
CA GLU A 91 -8.74 0.49 0.08
C GLU A 91 -8.19 1.62 -0.82
N TYR A 92 -7.22 1.33 -1.68
CA TYR A 92 -6.49 2.33 -2.50
C TYR A 92 -6.38 1.93 -3.99
N PRO A 93 -7.49 1.64 -4.68
CA PRO A 93 -7.48 1.10 -6.05
C PRO A 93 -6.87 2.02 -7.12
N GLN A 94 -6.73 3.32 -6.82
CA GLN A 94 -6.15 4.33 -7.71
C GLN A 94 -4.73 4.75 -7.32
N SER A 95 -4.17 4.15 -6.26
CA SER A 95 -2.83 4.51 -5.80
C SER A 95 -1.76 4.03 -6.80
N PRO A 96 -0.67 4.80 -7.02
CA PRO A 96 0.52 4.31 -7.72
C PRO A 96 1.09 3.02 -7.13
N ALA A 97 0.88 2.77 -5.82
CA ALA A 97 1.30 1.54 -5.15
C ALA A 97 0.66 0.28 -5.77
N LYS A 98 -0.57 0.39 -6.30
CA LYS A 98 -1.32 -0.73 -6.88
C LYS A 98 -0.48 -1.56 -7.83
N LEU A 99 0.24 -0.91 -8.74
CA LEU A 99 1.04 -1.57 -9.76
C LEU A 99 2.15 -2.45 -9.13
N PHE A 100 2.81 -1.92 -8.09
CA PHE A 100 3.87 -2.63 -7.39
C PHE A 100 3.32 -3.73 -6.47
N VAL A 101 2.18 -3.48 -5.82
CA VAL A 101 1.44 -4.50 -5.07
C VAL A 101 1.08 -5.69 -5.94
N LEU A 102 0.58 -5.47 -7.16
CA LEU A 102 0.28 -6.54 -8.11
C LEU A 102 1.52 -7.36 -8.47
N SER A 103 2.70 -6.71 -8.59
CA SER A 103 3.95 -7.43 -8.85
C SER A 103 4.36 -8.35 -7.69
N TYR A 104 4.12 -7.92 -6.45
CA TYR A 104 4.34 -8.76 -5.26
C TYR A 104 3.36 -9.93 -5.23
N LEU A 105 2.07 -9.67 -5.42
CA LEU A 105 1.05 -10.72 -5.40
C LEU A 105 1.26 -11.74 -6.54
N HIS A 106 1.71 -11.30 -7.71
CA HIS A 106 2.15 -12.17 -8.80
C HIS A 106 3.31 -13.07 -8.36
N LYS A 107 4.38 -12.49 -7.81
CA LYS A 107 5.55 -13.25 -7.30
C LYS A 107 5.17 -14.26 -6.23
N ILE A 108 4.29 -13.90 -5.31
CA ILE A 108 3.80 -14.82 -4.28
C ILE A 108 2.95 -15.94 -4.94
N ALA A 109 2.12 -15.62 -5.93
CA ALA A 109 1.34 -16.63 -6.64
C ALA A 109 2.22 -17.61 -7.44
N GLU A 110 3.29 -17.12 -8.07
CA GLU A 110 4.33 -17.95 -8.72
C GLU A 110 4.99 -18.90 -7.73
N ALA A 111 5.44 -18.37 -6.58
CA ALA A 111 6.07 -19.18 -5.54
C ALA A 111 5.14 -20.25 -4.95
N GLU A 112 3.83 -20.00 -4.91
CA GLU A 112 2.82 -20.95 -4.46
C GLU A 112 2.29 -21.89 -5.57
N GLY A 113 2.68 -21.69 -6.83
CA GLY A 113 2.18 -22.48 -7.97
C GLY A 113 0.69 -22.28 -8.27
N LYS A 114 0.08 -21.17 -7.84
CA LYS A 114 -1.36 -20.89 -8.02
C LYS A 114 -1.65 -20.30 -9.40
N ALA A 115 -1.72 -21.16 -10.42
CA ALA A 115 -1.91 -20.77 -11.82
C ALA A 115 -3.05 -19.77 -12.06
N GLU A 116 -4.21 -19.96 -11.42
CA GLU A 116 -5.34 -19.04 -11.55
C GLU A 116 -5.00 -17.62 -11.06
N SER A 117 -4.33 -17.52 -9.91
CA SER A 117 -3.91 -16.24 -9.34
C SER A 117 -2.82 -15.57 -10.17
N ILE A 118 -1.88 -16.35 -10.70
CA ILE A 118 -0.83 -15.87 -11.61
C ILE A 118 -1.48 -15.22 -12.83
N GLU A 119 -2.39 -15.93 -13.51
CA GLU A 119 -3.08 -15.42 -14.69
C GLU A 119 -3.96 -14.21 -14.39
N ARG A 120 -4.60 -14.17 -13.21
CA ARG A 120 -5.39 -13.02 -12.77
C ARG A 120 -4.52 -11.77 -12.63
N PHE A 121 -3.43 -11.84 -11.87
CA PHE A 121 -2.55 -10.69 -11.62
C PHE A 121 -1.81 -10.26 -12.90
N ARG A 122 -1.41 -11.23 -13.74
CA ARG A 122 -0.83 -10.96 -15.06
C ARG A 122 -1.77 -10.13 -15.92
N LYS A 123 -3.04 -10.54 -16.05
CA LYS A 123 -4.05 -9.79 -16.82
C LYS A 123 -4.23 -8.38 -16.27
N GLU A 124 -4.33 -8.21 -14.96
CA GLU A 124 -4.51 -6.89 -14.33
C GLU A 124 -3.33 -5.95 -14.60
N ILE A 125 -2.09 -6.45 -14.49
CA ILE A 125 -0.87 -5.69 -14.83
C ILE A 125 -0.88 -5.26 -16.31
N LEU A 126 -1.25 -6.17 -17.22
CA LEU A 126 -1.29 -5.90 -18.65
C LEU A 126 -2.45 -4.95 -19.04
N THR A 127 -3.54 -4.89 -18.28
CA THR A 127 -4.59 -3.89 -18.48
C THR A 127 -4.09 -2.48 -18.13
N LEU A 128 -3.32 -2.33 -17.05
CA LEU A 128 -2.73 -1.03 -16.68
C LEU A 128 -1.77 -0.50 -17.75
N ARG A 129 -1.09 -1.40 -18.48
CA ARG A 129 -0.25 -1.06 -19.63
C ARG A 129 -1.02 -0.41 -20.76
N GLN A 130 -2.17 -0.98 -21.13
CA GLN A 130 -2.95 -0.57 -22.31
C GLN A 130 -3.41 0.89 -22.20
N VAL A 131 -3.67 1.36 -20.98
CA VAL A 131 -4.02 2.77 -20.72
C VAL A 131 -2.81 3.70 -20.87
N GLY A 132 -1.59 3.19 -20.68
CA GLY A 132 -0.36 3.98 -20.65
C GLY A 132 0.34 4.20 -21.99
N LEU A 133 0.32 3.20 -22.89
CA LEU A 133 1.17 3.18 -24.11
C LEU A 133 0.53 3.80 -25.36
N VAL A 134 -0.62 4.45 -25.26
CA VAL A 134 -1.33 5.05 -26.42
C VAL A 134 -0.46 6.11 -27.15
N PHE A 135 0.61 6.62 -26.54
CA PHE A 135 1.41 7.73 -27.09
C PHE A 135 2.95 7.60 -26.97
N LYS A 136 3.50 6.47 -26.47
CA LYS A 136 4.96 6.29 -26.27
C LYS A 136 5.39 4.83 -26.44
N GLU A 137 6.62 4.59 -26.90
CA GLU A 137 7.24 3.26 -27.00
C GLU A 137 7.43 2.58 -25.64
N THR A 138 7.71 3.38 -24.60
CA THR A 138 7.76 2.93 -23.21
C THR A 138 7.11 3.94 -22.27
N LYS A 139 6.57 3.44 -21.14
CA LYS A 139 6.09 4.28 -20.03
C LYS A 139 6.69 3.77 -18.73
N GLU A 140 7.19 4.70 -17.91
CA GLU A 140 7.78 4.38 -16.62
C GLU A 140 6.92 4.89 -15.47
N TYR A 141 6.86 4.11 -14.40
CA TYR A 141 6.21 4.45 -13.14
C TYR A 141 7.20 4.24 -12.01
N ASN A 142 7.20 5.15 -11.04
CA ASN A 142 8.08 5.09 -9.88
C ASN A 142 7.26 5.09 -8.59
N TYR A 143 7.75 4.41 -7.57
CA TYR A 143 7.20 4.42 -6.22
C TYR A 143 8.33 4.31 -5.19
N SER A 144 8.13 4.92 -4.03
CA SER A 144 9.07 4.80 -2.91
C SER A 144 8.31 4.29 -1.71
N SER A 145 8.74 3.15 -1.17
CA SER A 145 8.13 2.62 0.04
C SER A 145 8.68 3.28 1.31
N PRO A 146 8.01 3.11 2.46
CA PRO A 146 8.51 3.59 3.75
C PRO A 146 9.88 3.04 4.15
N PHE A 147 10.34 1.94 3.55
CA PHE A 147 11.69 1.41 3.74
C PHE A 147 12.78 2.14 2.93
N TYR A 148 12.46 3.26 2.26
CA TYR A 148 13.35 3.91 1.28
C TYR A 148 13.76 3.00 0.11
N ARG A 149 12.98 1.95 -0.16
CA ARG A 149 13.17 1.13 -1.35
C ARG A 149 12.54 1.84 -2.53
N SER A 150 13.33 2.03 -3.59
CA SER A 150 12.87 2.56 -4.86
C SER A 150 12.28 1.44 -5.71
N TYR A 151 11.14 1.73 -6.30
CA TYR A 151 10.44 0.85 -7.23
C TYR A 151 10.28 1.54 -8.56
N ARG A 152 10.52 0.78 -9.63
CA ARG A 152 10.32 1.26 -11.00
C ARG A 152 9.64 0.17 -11.82
N ALA A 153 8.58 0.54 -12.54
CA ALA A 153 7.93 -0.32 -13.51
C ALA A 153 8.12 0.26 -14.91
N VAL A 154 8.63 -0.54 -15.84
CA VAL A 154 8.88 -0.16 -17.23
C VAL A 154 7.98 -0.99 -18.12
N PHE A 155 7.10 -0.31 -18.85
CA PHE A 155 6.16 -0.93 -19.78
C PHE A 155 6.76 -0.95 -21.18
N TYR A 156 6.91 -2.14 -21.74
CA TYR A 156 7.28 -2.40 -23.13
C TYR A 156 6.05 -2.91 -23.90
N ILE A 157 6.21 -3.07 -25.22
CA ILE A 157 5.15 -3.56 -26.12
C ILE A 157 4.69 -4.98 -25.75
N ASP A 158 5.62 -5.84 -25.34
CA ASP A 158 5.42 -7.28 -25.12
C ASP A 158 5.46 -7.69 -23.64
N LYS A 159 6.05 -6.85 -22.78
CA LYS A 159 6.23 -7.16 -21.35
C LYS A 159 6.19 -5.93 -20.44
N VAL A 160 6.09 -6.17 -19.15
CA VAL A 160 6.28 -5.19 -18.08
C VAL A 160 7.38 -5.69 -17.15
N GLU A 161 8.39 -4.86 -16.92
CA GLU A 161 9.48 -5.17 -15.99
C GLU A 161 9.33 -4.33 -14.73
N PHE A 162 9.47 -4.98 -13.58
CA PHE A 162 9.44 -4.36 -12.27
C PHE A 162 10.82 -4.45 -11.64
N TYR A 163 11.30 -3.32 -11.16
CA TYR A 163 12.59 -3.18 -10.50
C TYR A 163 12.38 -2.76 -9.04
N ARG A 164 13.18 -3.33 -8.15
CA ARG A 164 13.22 -3.02 -6.71
C ARG A 164 14.67 -2.75 -6.32
N GLY A 165 14.97 -1.55 -5.84
CA GLY A 165 16.35 -1.16 -5.51
C GLY A 165 17.32 -1.20 -6.69
N GLY A 166 16.81 -1.05 -7.92
CA GLY A 166 17.60 -1.15 -9.15
C GLY A 166 17.73 -2.55 -9.74
N GLU A 167 17.34 -3.59 -9.00
CA GLU A 167 17.40 -4.99 -9.44
C GLU A 167 16.07 -5.43 -10.05
N LEU A 168 16.12 -6.31 -11.05
CA LEU A 168 14.92 -6.90 -11.65
C LEU A 168 14.20 -7.77 -10.60
N PHE A 169 12.99 -7.36 -10.25
CA PHE A 169 12.15 -8.02 -9.25
C PHE A 169 11.17 -9.00 -9.91
N ALA A 170 10.45 -8.55 -10.94
CA ALA A 170 9.48 -9.35 -11.68
C ALA A 170 9.44 -8.92 -13.15
N ALA A 171 9.10 -9.85 -14.03
CA ALA A 171 8.82 -9.57 -15.44
C ALA A 171 7.53 -10.30 -15.82
N VAL A 172 6.62 -9.59 -16.47
CA VAL A 172 5.30 -10.09 -16.86
C VAL A 172 5.11 -9.89 -18.34
N SER A 173 5.02 -10.98 -19.09
CA SER A 173 4.86 -10.97 -20.55
C SER A 173 3.42 -11.29 -20.98
N GLN A 174 3.09 -10.92 -22.22
CA GLN A 174 1.81 -11.27 -22.85
C GLN A 174 1.59 -12.77 -23.02
#